data_AF-A0A2E7EMA0-F1
#
_entry.id   AF-A0A2E7EMA0-F1
#
_cell.length_a   1.000
_cell.length_b   1.000
_cell.length_c   1.000
_cell.angle_alpha   90.00
_cell.angle_beta   90.00
_cell.angle_gamma   90.00
#
_symmetry.space_group_name_H-M   'P 1'
#
loop_
_entity.id
_entity.type
_entity.pdbx_description
1 polymer ?
#
loop_
_entity_poly.entity_id
_entity_poly.type
_entity_poly.pdbx_seq_one_letter_code
_entity_poly.pdbx_strand_id
1 'polypeptide(L)'
;MNRPIQLFLCFAITLSALNIGFAQESEGPRLYWVQHYMKVKPENRSDYEKLESEVWKPVHIERKKSGQIIDWFLFKVISPSGADNEYDYVTGQLYTDFGLVNSSARATDWMKAHPGGNPMAERTGELRDLVRSEILVDVGSIASQFHRGNVSNVFYWKVPQGLTEEYLNLRRNYFRPAVQSSIAQGNIESWFFGQKLFPEGPGYDYHFQTHDVFHSLGDVAKGHGSSLTSIPDLSEEQRSHIISRMMATKELHKRELWHLLDTTQDRTDEIEGIYAIGRNKEREFSKPENFSNGYYKVICDGVRRVIDIKDGKINSIHGGPARFNGSTIREQTNHGSNPEWLAGLPRTRTYTIKPKDDQLHQRGIEGSGANENLDQTWTQLEPAESDIEGVWQTRTIDGDVSTKIIIDNFWNWIIVDPETNRITEALGGSYTFDGETYTERTEFHLSNEDSPEIELGIEWKVTAKVRGNQLIHRGRYDDLPETLKRFYDSDFVEVWTRAK
;
A
#
# COMPACT_ATOMS: atom_id res chain seq x y z
N MET A 1 -47.25 28.76 71.00
CA MET A 1 -46.81 30.17 70.83
C MET A 1 -45.73 30.20 69.77
N ASN A 2 -45.85 31.11 68.79
CA ASN A 2 -44.82 31.59 67.85
C ASN A 2 -44.36 30.75 66.65
N ARG A 3 -44.88 31.19 65.50
CA ARG A 3 -44.25 31.56 64.21
C ARG A 3 -43.88 30.50 63.15
N PRO A 4 -44.15 30.78 61.86
CA PRO A 4 -43.93 29.87 60.73
C PRO A 4 -42.49 29.93 60.21
N ILE A 5 -41.97 28.76 59.80
CA ILE A 5 -40.64 28.56 59.20
C ILE A 5 -40.73 28.68 57.68
N GLN A 6 -39.75 29.38 57.11
CA GLN A 6 -39.57 29.71 55.71
C GLN A 6 -39.41 28.47 54.81
N LEU A 7 -39.97 28.56 53.61
CA LEU A 7 -39.67 27.71 52.45
C LEU A 7 -38.17 27.73 52.15
N PHE A 8 -37.55 26.56 52.08
CA PHE A 8 -36.32 26.33 51.32
C PHE A 8 -36.58 25.18 50.33
N LEU A 9 -36.58 25.51 49.04
CA LEU A 9 -36.53 24.56 47.94
C LEU A 9 -35.13 23.92 47.92
N CYS A 10 -35.04 22.62 48.22
CA CYS A 10 -33.86 21.83 47.94
C CYS A 10 -33.89 21.40 46.46
N PHE A 11 -33.07 22.04 45.62
CA PHE A 11 -32.70 21.50 44.31
C PHE A 11 -31.69 20.38 44.54
N ALA A 12 -32.12 19.13 44.43
CA ALA A 12 -31.23 17.98 44.40
C ALA A 12 -30.58 17.91 43.02
N ILE A 13 -29.31 18.31 42.93
CA ILE A 13 -28.48 18.09 41.74
C ILE A 13 -28.05 16.62 41.78
N THR A 14 -28.71 15.78 40.97
CA THR A 14 -28.24 14.44 40.66
C THR A 14 -26.95 14.56 39.83
N LEU A 15 -25.84 14.16 40.45
CA LEU A 15 -24.54 14.05 39.81
C LEU A 15 -24.55 12.81 38.88
N SER A 16 -24.99 12.99 37.64
CA SER A 16 -24.89 11.97 36.60
C SER A 16 -23.42 11.84 36.19
N ALA A 17 -22.76 10.76 36.62
CA ALA A 17 -21.47 10.38 36.10
C ALA A 17 -21.60 10.08 34.59
N LEU A 18 -21.00 10.93 33.76
CA LEU A 18 -20.79 10.64 32.34
C LEU A 18 -19.86 9.44 32.21
N ASN A 19 -20.45 8.25 32.08
CA ASN A 19 -19.76 7.09 31.53
C ASN A 19 -19.49 7.36 30.05
N ILE A 20 -18.34 7.97 29.75
CA ILE A 20 -17.80 7.97 28.40
C ILE A 20 -17.33 6.54 28.15
N GLY A 21 -18.25 5.71 27.63
CA GLY A 21 -17.90 4.40 27.10
C GLY A 21 -17.08 4.60 25.83
N PHE A 22 -15.76 4.55 25.94
CA PHE A 22 -14.94 4.23 24.79
C PHE A 22 -15.31 2.80 24.39
N ALA A 23 -15.91 2.64 23.21
CA ALA A 23 -16.15 1.32 22.64
C ALA A 23 -14.81 0.56 22.64
N GLN A 24 -14.80 -0.62 23.24
CA GLN A 24 -13.64 -1.51 23.23
C GLN A 24 -13.48 -2.02 21.80
N GLU A 25 -12.71 -1.29 20.99
CA GLU A 25 -12.21 -1.76 19.71
C GLU A 25 -11.54 -3.12 19.96
N SER A 26 -11.95 -4.15 19.22
CA SER A 26 -11.36 -5.48 19.33
C SER A 26 -9.84 -5.35 19.17
N GLU A 27 -9.06 -5.75 20.18
CA GLU A 27 -7.60 -5.78 20.07
C GLU A 27 -7.24 -6.62 18.83
N GLY A 28 -6.72 -5.94 17.79
CA GLY A 28 -6.18 -6.62 16.61
C GLY A 28 -5.09 -7.61 17.01
N PRO A 29 -4.65 -8.49 16.08
CA PRO A 29 -3.61 -9.46 16.38
C PRO A 29 -2.36 -8.74 16.92
N ARG A 30 -1.81 -9.26 18.01
CA ARG A 30 -0.60 -8.71 18.62
C ARG A 30 0.57 -8.87 17.66
N LEU A 31 1.19 -7.76 17.28
CA LEU A 31 2.34 -7.77 16.37
C LEU A 31 3.65 -7.83 17.15
N TYR A 32 4.59 -8.62 16.64
CA TYR A 32 5.95 -8.73 17.16
C TYR A 32 6.93 -8.32 16.07
N TRP A 33 7.81 -7.39 16.38
CA TRP A 33 8.82 -6.90 15.45
C TRP A 33 10.21 -7.28 15.96
N VAL A 34 10.85 -8.20 15.24
CA VAL A 34 12.24 -8.56 15.48
C VAL A 34 13.12 -7.60 14.69
N GLN A 35 13.98 -6.86 15.38
CA GLN A 35 14.94 -5.96 14.78
C GLN A 35 16.35 -6.51 14.99
N HIS A 36 17.10 -6.61 13.92
CA HIS A 36 18.51 -6.98 13.93
C HIS A 36 19.33 -5.77 13.48
N TYR A 37 20.35 -5.41 14.25
CA TYR A 37 21.21 -4.25 14.02
C TYR A 37 22.58 -4.71 13.51
N MET A 38 23.03 -4.14 12.39
CA MET A 38 24.24 -4.61 11.70
C MET A 38 25.25 -3.51 11.50
N LYS A 39 26.52 -3.84 11.72
CA LYS A 39 27.66 -3.04 11.30
C LYS A 39 28.16 -3.56 9.96
N VAL A 40 28.41 -2.65 9.02
CA VAL A 40 28.91 -2.98 7.67
C VAL A 40 30.07 -2.07 7.34
N LYS A 41 31.21 -2.65 7.00
CA LYS A 41 32.39 -1.87 6.60
C LYS A 41 32.09 -1.02 5.36
N PRO A 42 32.58 0.23 5.26
CA PRO A 42 32.26 1.13 4.16
C PRO A 42 32.43 0.52 2.76
N GLU A 43 33.50 -0.26 2.54
CA GLU A 43 33.82 -0.95 1.29
C GLU A 43 32.82 -2.07 0.93
N ASN A 44 32.15 -2.65 1.92
CA ASN A 44 31.20 -3.75 1.75
C ASN A 44 29.74 -3.29 1.61
N ARG A 45 29.45 -1.99 1.77
CA ARG A 45 28.07 -1.48 1.81
C ARG A 45 27.27 -1.80 0.55
N SER A 46 27.85 -1.60 -0.63
CA SER A 46 27.14 -1.90 -1.88
C SER A 46 26.88 -3.40 -2.04
N ASP A 47 27.84 -4.26 -1.68
CA ASP A 47 27.67 -5.71 -1.72
C ASP A 47 26.62 -6.16 -0.69
N TYR A 48 26.60 -5.56 0.51
CA TYR A 48 25.62 -5.88 1.54
C TYR A 48 24.20 -5.48 1.12
N GLU A 49 24.02 -4.27 0.59
CA GLU A 49 22.70 -3.82 0.10
C GLU A 49 22.20 -4.73 -1.05
N LYS A 50 23.08 -5.17 -1.95
CA LYS A 50 22.75 -6.17 -2.99
C LYS A 50 22.43 -7.54 -2.39
N LEU A 51 23.21 -8.02 -1.44
CA LEU A 51 22.97 -9.29 -0.75
C LEU A 51 21.56 -9.31 -0.14
N GLU A 52 21.19 -8.28 0.61
CA GLU A 52 19.88 -8.21 1.26
C GLU A 52 18.74 -8.16 0.22
N SER A 53 18.87 -7.33 -0.82
CA SER A 53 17.81 -7.11 -1.81
C SER A 53 17.68 -8.23 -2.85
N GLU A 54 18.78 -8.83 -3.30
CA GLU A 54 18.80 -9.82 -4.38
C GLU A 54 18.84 -11.27 -3.87
N VAL A 55 19.30 -11.49 -2.63
CA VAL A 55 19.43 -12.84 -2.06
C VAL A 55 18.43 -13.08 -0.94
N TRP A 56 18.44 -12.25 0.10
CA TRP A 56 17.60 -12.48 1.29
C TRP A 56 16.14 -12.11 1.07
N LYS A 57 15.84 -11.00 0.40
CA LYS A 57 14.46 -10.59 0.12
C LYS A 57 13.66 -11.66 -0.63
N PRO A 58 14.14 -12.30 -1.71
CA PRO A 58 13.44 -13.44 -2.32
C PRO A 58 13.12 -14.57 -1.33
N VAL A 59 14.02 -14.86 -0.39
CA VAL A 59 13.77 -15.84 0.68
C VAL A 59 12.68 -15.33 1.64
N HIS A 60 12.70 -14.06 2.02
CA HIS A 60 11.64 -13.45 2.84
C HIS A 60 10.28 -13.42 2.14
N ILE A 61 10.22 -13.27 0.81
CA ILE A 61 8.99 -13.40 0.02
C ILE A 61 8.40 -14.82 0.17
N GLU A 62 9.23 -15.88 0.13
CA GLU A 62 8.77 -17.25 0.35
C GLU A 62 8.34 -17.52 1.80
N ARG A 63 9.03 -16.91 2.78
CA ARG A 63 8.60 -16.92 4.19
C ARG A 63 7.23 -16.24 4.37
N LYS A 64 6.99 -15.11 3.69
CA LYS A 64 5.69 -14.41 3.68
C LYS A 64 4.59 -15.27 3.09
N LYS A 65 4.83 -15.88 1.91
CA LYS A 65 3.87 -16.78 1.24
C LYS A 65 3.47 -17.98 2.10
N SER A 66 4.38 -18.47 2.94
CA SER A 66 4.14 -19.61 3.83
C SER A 66 3.65 -19.21 5.23
N GLY A 67 3.35 -17.92 5.45
CA GLY A 67 2.83 -17.41 6.72
C GLY A 67 3.85 -17.38 7.86
N GLN A 68 5.15 -17.50 7.57
CA GLN A 68 6.20 -17.47 8.61
C GLN A 68 6.49 -16.05 9.10
N ILE A 69 6.32 -15.05 8.24
CA ILE A 69 6.44 -13.61 8.55
C ILE A 69 5.30 -12.87 7.85
N ILE A 70 4.94 -11.70 8.37
CA ILE A 70 4.05 -10.75 7.69
C ILE A 70 4.85 -9.98 6.65
N ASP A 71 5.95 -9.38 7.09
CA ASP A 71 6.82 -8.55 6.26
C ASP A 71 8.27 -8.55 6.76
N TRP A 72 9.17 -8.22 5.83
CA TRP A 72 10.58 -7.95 6.08
C TRP A 72 10.93 -6.54 5.56
N PHE A 73 11.84 -5.87 6.28
CA PHE A 73 12.29 -4.52 5.98
C PHE A 73 13.81 -4.44 6.09
N LEU A 74 14.44 -3.67 5.22
CA LEU A 74 15.84 -3.25 5.30
C LEU A 74 15.91 -1.74 5.44
N PHE A 75 16.49 -1.27 6.55
CA PHE A 75 16.72 0.13 6.83
C PHE A 75 18.20 0.46 6.89
N LYS A 76 18.53 1.68 6.46
CA LYS A 76 19.83 2.33 6.68
C LYS A 76 19.69 3.41 7.73
N VAL A 77 20.59 3.43 8.71
CA VAL A 77 20.64 4.51 9.71
C VAL A 77 21.38 5.69 9.10
N ILE A 78 20.66 6.79 8.88
CA ILE A 78 21.18 8.00 8.23
C ILE A 78 21.47 9.12 9.22
N SER A 79 20.96 9.05 10.46
CA SER A 79 21.32 9.95 11.55
C SER A 79 21.22 9.25 12.91
N PRO A 80 22.23 9.36 13.80
CA PRO A 80 23.54 9.95 13.55
C PRO A 80 24.30 9.20 12.44
N SER A 81 25.25 9.85 11.76
CA SER A 81 26.05 9.24 10.68
C SER A 81 27.55 9.36 10.97
N GLY A 82 28.32 8.35 10.56
CA GLY A 82 29.78 8.32 10.77
C GLY A 82 30.33 6.90 10.80
N ALA A 83 31.64 6.74 10.60
CA ALA A 83 32.28 5.43 10.66
C ALA A 83 32.18 4.80 12.07
N ASP A 84 32.19 5.64 13.10
CA ASP A 84 32.16 5.25 14.52
C ASP A 84 30.77 4.93 15.07
N ASN A 85 29.73 4.99 14.23
CA ASN A 85 28.40 4.53 14.62
C ASN A 85 28.45 3.04 15.01
N GLU A 86 27.74 2.68 16.08
CA GLU A 86 27.67 1.29 16.58
C GLU A 86 27.17 0.31 15.50
N TYR A 87 26.24 0.75 14.66
CA TYR A 87 25.68 0.00 13.53
C TYR A 87 25.30 0.96 12.39
N ASP A 88 25.16 0.40 11.18
CA ASP A 88 24.85 1.13 9.95
C ASP A 88 23.46 0.77 9.38
N TYR A 89 23.00 -0.46 9.61
CA TYR A 89 21.75 -0.99 9.04
C TYR A 89 20.90 -1.67 10.11
N VAL A 90 19.59 -1.74 9.84
CA VAL A 90 18.63 -2.52 10.64
C VAL A 90 17.77 -3.34 9.69
N THR A 91 17.69 -4.66 9.90
CA THR A 91 16.62 -5.46 9.28
C THR A 91 15.49 -5.70 10.26
N GLY A 92 14.26 -5.62 9.79
CA GLY A 92 13.06 -5.89 10.56
C GLY A 92 12.33 -7.12 10.04
N GLN A 93 11.78 -7.95 10.92
CA GLN A 93 10.80 -8.98 10.57
C GLN A 93 9.57 -8.88 11.46
N LEU A 94 8.40 -8.82 10.84
CA LEU A 94 7.12 -8.67 11.53
C LEU A 94 6.40 -10.01 11.60
N TYR A 95 5.85 -10.33 12.78
CA TYR A 95 5.17 -11.59 13.09
C TYR A 95 3.83 -11.33 13.80
N THR A 96 2.84 -12.19 13.57
CA THR A 96 1.60 -12.25 14.38
C THR A 96 1.67 -13.28 15.50
N ASP A 97 2.68 -14.17 15.47
CA ASP A 97 2.85 -15.25 16.44
C ASP A 97 4.24 -15.17 17.07
N PHE A 98 4.27 -15.00 18.39
CA PHE A 98 5.51 -14.99 19.16
C PHE A 98 6.31 -16.29 19.00
N GLY A 99 5.65 -17.44 18.81
CA GLY A 99 6.33 -18.72 18.59
C GLY A 99 7.20 -18.75 17.32
N LEU A 100 6.95 -17.85 16.37
CA LEU A 100 7.67 -17.75 15.10
C LEU A 100 8.85 -16.77 15.14
N VAL A 101 9.02 -15.97 16.19
CA VAL A 101 10.07 -14.90 16.22
C VAL A 101 11.49 -15.46 16.14
N ASN A 102 11.69 -16.71 16.57
CA ASN A 102 12.97 -17.43 16.47
C ASN A 102 13.06 -18.35 15.25
N SER A 103 12.08 -18.28 14.33
CA SER A 103 12.11 -19.09 13.10
C SER A 103 13.15 -18.55 12.12
N SER A 104 13.99 -19.45 11.61
CA SER A 104 14.88 -19.17 10.47
C SER A 104 14.20 -19.52 9.15
N ALA A 105 14.74 -19.02 8.05
CA ALA A 105 14.36 -19.48 6.72
C ALA A 105 14.53 -21.01 6.60
N ARG A 106 13.53 -21.69 6.05
CA ARG A 106 13.57 -23.14 5.81
C ARG A 106 14.39 -23.43 4.56
N ALA A 107 14.93 -24.64 4.46
CA ALA A 107 15.60 -25.09 3.23
C ALA A 107 14.68 -24.97 1.99
N THR A 108 13.38 -25.20 2.16
CA THR A 108 12.38 -25.03 1.09
C THR A 108 12.23 -23.58 0.62
N ASP A 109 12.38 -22.61 1.53
CA ASP A 109 12.27 -21.19 1.19
C ASP A 109 13.47 -20.80 0.30
N TRP A 110 14.66 -21.24 0.68
CA TRP A 110 15.89 -21.08 -0.10
C TRP A 110 15.81 -21.73 -1.48
N MET A 111 15.36 -22.98 -1.55
CA MET A 111 15.27 -23.71 -2.82
C MET A 111 14.29 -23.04 -3.80
N LYS A 112 13.19 -22.47 -3.30
CA LYS A 112 12.22 -21.74 -4.13
C LYS A 112 12.74 -20.37 -4.57
N ALA A 113 13.40 -19.66 -3.67
CA ALA A 113 13.96 -18.35 -3.94
C ALA A 113 15.15 -18.40 -4.91
N HIS A 114 16.00 -19.42 -4.77
CA HIS A 114 17.24 -19.60 -5.55
C HIS A 114 17.36 -21.04 -6.06
N PRO A 115 16.61 -21.43 -7.11
CA PRO A 115 16.69 -22.77 -7.73
C PRO A 115 18.04 -22.94 -8.43
N GLY A 116 19.04 -23.45 -7.72
CA GLY A 116 20.44 -23.51 -8.16
C GLY A 116 21.43 -22.98 -7.13
N GLY A 117 20.94 -22.43 -6.02
CA GLY A 117 21.76 -21.77 -5.01
C GLY A 117 22.18 -20.36 -5.42
N ASN A 118 22.73 -19.61 -4.47
CA ASN A 118 23.30 -18.30 -4.72
C ASN A 118 24.62 -18.18 -3.94
N PRO A 119 25.79 -18.15 -4.61
CA PRO A 119 27.09 -18.10 -3.94
C PRO A 119 27.24 -16.90 -2.99
N MET A 120 26.53 -15.79 -3.25
CA MET A 120 26.56 -14.62 -2.40
C MET A 120 25.94 -14.86 -1.02
N ALA A 121 25.06 -15.86 -0.88
CA ALA A 121 24.45 -16.22 0.40
C ALA A 121 25.51 -16.60 1.46
N GLU A 122 26.59 -17.28 1.04
CA GLU A 122 27.69 -17.70 1.92
C GLU A 122 28.50 -16.50 2.45
N ARG A 123 28.48 -15.36 1.73
CA ARG A 123 29.17 -14.13 2.11
C ARG A 123 28.43 -13.31 3.17
N THR A 124 27.25 -13.74 3.63
CA THR A 124 26.45 -12.96 4.60
C THR A 124 27.23 -12.61 5.86
N GLY A 125 27.96 -13.57 6.43
CA GLY A 125 28.78 -13.33 7.62
C GLY A 125 30.05 -12.53 7.36
N GLU A 126 30.51 -12.47 6.11
CA GLU A 126 31.70 -11.71 5.71
C GLU A 126 31.39 -10.22 5.49
N LEU A 127 30.18 -9.93 5.00
CA LEU A 127 29.76 -8.59 4.64
C LEU A 127 29.29 -7.77 5.84
N ARG A 128 28.87 -8.42 6.94
CA ARG A 128 28.28 -7.73 8.09
C ARG A 128 28.54 -8.40 9.44
N ASP A 129 28.66 -7.57 10.48
CA ASP A 129 28.64 -8.01 11.87
C ASP A 129 27.26 -7.75 12.48
N LEU A 130 26.65 -8.78 13.10
CA LEU A 130 25.42 -8.60 13.87
C LEU A 130 25.79 -8.02 15.24
N VAL A 131 25.40 -6.77 15.49
CA VAL A 131 25.71 -6.04 16.72
C VAL A 131 24.79 -6.49 17.84
N ARG A 132 23.48 -6.49 17.58
CA ARG A 132 22.46 -6.90 18.53
C ARG A 132 21.14 -7.25 17.83
N SER A 133 20.27 -7.93 18.55
CA SER A 133 18.90 -8.20 18.14
C SER A 133 17.95 -7.85 19.27
N GLU A 134 16.76 -7.39 18.92
CA GLU A 134 15.69 -7.17 19.89
C GLU A 134 14.33 -7.57 19.34
N ILE A 135 13.40 -7.77 20.26
CA ILE A 135 12.00 -8.09 19.98
C ILE A 135 11.17 -7.00 20.62
N LEU A 136 10.42 -6.28 19.79
CA LEU A 136 9.41 -5.33 20.19
C LEU A 136 8.05 -5.98 20.05
N VAL A 137 7.16 -5.71 21.00
CA VAL A 137 5.73 -6.02 20.86
C VAL A 137 4.95 -4.74 20.67
N ASP A 138 4.04 -4.76 19.71
CA ASP A 138 3.11 -3.66 19.50
C ASP A 138 2.19 -3.50 20.72
N VAL A 139 2.13 -2.27 21.23
CA VAL A 139 1.31 -1.87 22.38
C VAL A 139 0.40 -0.68 22.09
N GLY A 140 0.30 -0.25 20.83
CA GLY A 140 -0.58 0.87 20.47
C GLY A 140 -0.37 1.47 19.09
N SER A 141 0.29 0.76 18.18
CA SER A 141 0.48 1.19 16.79
C SER A 141 -0.86 1.36 16.08
N ILE A 142 -0.84 2.14 15.01
CA ILE A 142 -1.99 2.25 14.11
C ILE A 142 -1.72 1.26 12.97
N ALA A 143 -2.17 0.01 13.20
CA ALA A 143 -1.66 -1.20 12.56
C ALA A 143 -2.16 -1.50 11.15
N SER A 144 -3.12 -0.75 10.60
CA SER A 144 -3.61 -1.01 9.23
C SER A 144 -2.49 -0.87 8.18
N GLN A 145 -1.39 -0.19 8.51
CA GLN A 145 -0.36 0.25 7.56
C GLN A 145 1.05 0.32 8.20
N PHE A 146 1.51 -0.76 8.85
CA PHE A 146 2.83 -0.80 9.49
C PHE A 146 3.96 -0.38 8.53
N HIS A 147 4.69 0.70 8.86
CA HIS A 147 5.91 1.17 8.15
C HIS A 147 5.77 1.44 6.62
N ARG A 148 4.69 2.13 6.20
CA ARG A 148 4.49 2.47 4.77
C ARG A 148 5.33 3.63 4.21
N GLY A 149 6.01 4.41 5.03
CA GLY A 149 6.86 5.51 4.55
C GLY A 149 8.33 5.11 4.35
N ASN A 150 9.09 5.96 3.67
CA ASN A 150 10.49 5.69 3.34
C ASN A 150 11.48 6.19 4.41
N VAL A 151 11.01 6.95 5.40
CA VAL A 151 11.85 7.48 6.47
C VAL A 151 11.18 7.26 7.81
N SER A 152 11.88 6.66 8.77
CA SER A 152 11.41 6.49 10.14
C SER A 152 12.24 7.36 11.08
N ASN A 153 11.57 8.23 11.84
CA ASN A 153 12.17 8.94 12.94
C ASN A 153 11.93 8.14 14.23
N VAL A 154 12.99 7.48 14.69
CA VAL A 154 12.93 6.47 15.74
C VAL A 154 13.35 7.08 17.06
N PHE A 155 12.49 6.93 18.07
CA PHE A 155 12.75 7.39 19.42
C PHE A 155 12.81 6.20 20.37
N TYR A 156 13.85 6.18 21.18
CA TYR A 156 14.09 5.16 22.18
C TYR A 156 13.81 5.76 23.55
N TRP A 157 12.77 5.27 24.21
CA TRP A 157 12.26 5.84 25.45
C TRP A 157 12.64 4.96 26.64
N LYS A 158 13.27 5.58 27.62
CA LYS A 158 13.42 5.01 28.96
C LYS A 158 12.23 5.46 29.80
N VAL A 159 11.60 4.54 30.52
CA VAL A 159 10.48 4.83 31.43
C VAL A 159 10.96 4.52 32.84
N PRO A 160 10.88 5.48 33.79
CA PRO A 160 11.25 5.24 35.16
C PRO A 160 10.45 4.10 35.79
N GLN A 161 11.06 3.41 36.76
CA GLN A 161 10.43 2.29 37.44
C GLN A 161 9.08 2.69 38.07
N GLY A 162 8.06 1.86 37.86
CA GLY A 162 6.70 2.10 38.37
C GLY A 162 5.83 3.02 37.51
N LEU A 163 6.38 3.67 36.48
CA LEU A 163 5.62 4.57 35.60
C LEU A 163 5.14 3.91 34.29
N THR A 164 5.44 2.63 34.06
CA THR A 164 5.12 1.92 32.81
C THR A 164 3.63 1.95 32.46
N GLU A 165 2.75 1.62 33.41
CA GLU A 165 1.29 1.62 33.14
C GLU A 165 0.76 3.02 32.88
N GLU A 166 1.24 4.02 33.63
CA GLU A 166 0.85 5.41 33.39
C GLU A 166 1.30 5.87 32.00
N TYR A 167 2.54 5.56 31.61
CA TYR A 167 3.06 5.87 30.29
C TYR A 167 2.23 5.23 29.17
N LEU A 168 1.90 3.94 29.30
CA LEU A 168 1.05 3.22 28.35
C LEU A 168 -0.34 3.83 28.25
N ASN A 169 -0.95 4.21 29.38
CA ASN A 169 -2.29 4.81 29.39
C ASN A 169 -2.29 6.21 28.76
N LEU A 170 -1.28 7.03 29.05
CA LEU A 170 -1.14 8.35 28.43
C LEU A 170 -0.93 8.24 26.91
N ARG A 171 -0.14 7.26 26.46
CA ARG A 171 0.09 7.01 25.04
C ARG A 171 -1.16 6.51 24.32
N ARG A 172 -1.87 5.53 24.88
CA ARG A 172 -3.06 4.93 24.26
C ARG A 172 -4.25 5.89 24.23
N ASN A 173 -4.51 6.60 25.32
CA ASN A 173 -5.74 7.39 25.47
C ASN A 173 -5.63 8.81 24.91
N TYR A 174 -4.41 9.36 24.81
CA TYR A 174 -4.23 10.74 24.36
C TYR A 174 -3.31 10.85 23.15
N PHE A 175 -2.11 10.27 23.20
CA PHE A 175 -1.16 10.43 22.10
C PHE A 175 -1.62 9.73 20.82
N ARG A 176 -2.10 8.48 20.91
CA ARG A 176 -2.57 7.70 19.76
C ARG A 176 -3.72 8.41 18.99
N PRO A 177 -4.78 8.95 19.62
CA PRO A 177 -5.76 9.78 18.91
C PRO A 177 -5.18 11.00 18.21
N ALA A 178 -4.21 11.69 18.84
CA ALA A 178 -3.55 12.84 18.22
C ALA A 178 -2.71 12.45 17.00
N VAL A 179 -2.02 11.30 17.06
CA VAL A 179 -1.29 10.71 15.93
C VAL A 179 -2.26 10.31 14.81
N GLN A 180 -3.39 9.67 15.14
CA GLN A 180 -4.41 9.26 14.18
C GLN A 180 -4.94 10.46 13.36
N SER A 181 -5.19 11.59 14.04
CA SER A 181 -5.55 12.85 13.37
C SER A 181 -4.44 13.35 12.44
N SER A 182 -3.18 13.12 12.78
CA SER A 182 -2.04 13.56 11.96
C SER A 182 -1.87 12.71 10.70
N ILE A 183 -2.11 11.40 10.80
CA ILE A 183 -2.16 10.48 9.65
C ILE A 183 -3.30 10.89 8.71
N ALA A 184 -4.49 11.17 9.24
CA ALA A 184 -5.63 11.60 8.44
C ALA A 184 -5.39 12.95 7.71
N GLN A 185 -4.44 13.76 8.17
CA GLN A 185 -4.04 15.02 7.54
C GLN A 185 -2.85 14.86 6.57
N GLY A 186 -2.29 13.65 6.43
CA GLY A 186 -1.13 13.38 5.58
C GLY A 186 0.20 13.92 6.14
N ASN A 187 0.29 14.25 7.43
CA ASN A 187 1.54 14.74 8.03
C ASN A 187 2.56 13.61 8.28
N ILE A 188 2.06 12.40 8.55
CA ILE A 188 2.83 11.18 8.72
C ILE A 188 2.09 10.01 8.07
N GLU A 189 2.84 9.02 7.59
CA GLU A 189 2.32 7.85 6.89
C GLU A 189 1.83 6.78 7.87
N SER A 190 2.59 6.54 8.94
CA SER A 190 2.24 5.56 9.96
C SER A 190 2.97 5.83 11.27
N TRP A 191 2.48 5.20 12.33
CA TRP A 191 3.07 5.30 13.65
C TRP A 191 3.13 3.93 14.32
N PHE A 192 4.34 3.54 14.71
CA PHE A 192 4.59 2.34 15.51
C PHE A 192 4.92 2.70 16.94
N PHE A 193 4.30 2.00 17.89
CA PHE A 193 4.60 2.11 19.31
C PHE A 193 4.83 0.72 19.91
N GLY A 194 6.12 0.40 20.10
CA GLY A 194 6.58 -0.89 20.58
C GLY A 194 7.12 -0.84 21.99
N GLN A 195 6.79 -1.87 22.78
CA GLN A 195 7.46 -2.19 24.02
C GLN A 195 8.52 -3.26 23.77
N LYS A 196 9.72 -3.09 24.30
CA LYS A 196 10.77 -4.10 24.20
C LYS A 196 10.46 -5.29 25.10
N LEU A 197 10.35 -6.47 24.50
CA LEU A 197 10.21 -7.75 25.20
C LEU A 197 11.56 -8.43 25.42
N PHE A 198 12.48 -8.30 24.47
CA PHE A 198 13.79 -8.92 24.57
C PHE A 198 14.85 -8.08 23.87
N PRO A 199 16.06 -7.95 24.45
CA PRO A 199 16.40 -8.34 25.81
C PRO A 199 15.78 -7.36 26.85
N GLU A 200 15.35 -7.87 28.02
CA GLU A 200 14.66 -7.11 29.07
C GLU A 200 15.39 -7.14 30.43
N GLY A 201 15.23 -6.08 31.25
CA GLY A 201 15.85 -5.97 32.58
C GLY A 201 16.26 -4.53 32.96
N PRO A 202 16.68 -4.29 34.22
CA PRO A 202 17.00 -2.94 34.72
C PRO A 202 18.30 -2.35 34.17
N GLY A 203 19.13 -3.17 33.49
CA GLY A 203 20.41 -2.75 32.90
C GLY A 203 20.33 -2.32 31.43
N TYR A 204 19.14 -2.29 30.82
CA TYR A 204 19.00 -1.86 29.42
C TYR A 204 18.61 -0.39 29.32
N ASP A 205 19.12 0.27 28.29
CA ASP A 205 19.11 1.73 28.23
C ASP A 205 17.73 2.35 27.90
N TYR A 206 16.80 1.55 27.38
CA TYR A 206 15.42 1.95 27.03
C TYR A 206 14.45 0.77 27.09
N HIS A 207 13.16 1.09 27.17
CA HIS A 207 12.06 0.14 27.35
C HIS A 207 11.05 0.17 26.20
N PHE A 208 10.93 1.30 25.49
CA PHE A 208 9.99 1.47 24.40
C PHE A 208 10.67 2.08 23.18
N GLN A 209 10.14 1.78 22.00
CA GLN A 209 10.45 2.48 20.76
C GLN A 209 9.18 3.10 20.17
N THR A 210 9.29 4.31 19.64
CA THR A 210 8.28 4.86 18.72
C THR A 210 8.92 5.17 17.38
N HIS A 211 8.23 4.83 16.29
CA HIS A 211 8.65 5.16 14.94
C HIS A 211 7.60 6.07 14.33
N ASP A 212 7.99 7.32 14.10
CA ASP A 212 7.19 8.27 13.34
C ASP A 212 7.62 8.11 11.87
N VAL A 213 6.73 7.60 11.03
CA VAL A 213 7.08 7.18 9.67
C VAL A 213 6.57 8.23 8.67
N PHE A 214 7.47 8.69 7.80
CA PHE A 214 7.27 9.76 6.84
C PHE A 214 7.54 9.28 5.41
N HIS A 215 6.92 9.94 4.45
CA HIS A 215 7.19 9.70 3.03
C HIS A 215 8.63 10.04 2.64
N SER A 216 9.11 11.21 3.08
CA SER A 216 10.43 11.74 2.70
C SER A 216 11.17 12.39 3.87
N LEU A 217 12.47 12.67 3.68
CA LEU A 217 13.26 13.43 4.66
C LEU A 217 12.76 14.87 4.84
N GLY A 218 12.17 15.46 3.80
CA GLY A 218 11.60 16.81 3.88
C GLY A 218 10.43 16.88 4.86
N ASP A 219 9.63 15.81 4.94
CA ASP A 219 8.46 15.75 5.81
C ASP A 219 8.85 15.61 7.29
N VAL A 220 9.98 14.96 7.58
CA VAL A 220 10.55 14.92 8.95
C VAL A 220 10.79 16.34 9.48
N ALA A 221 11.23 17.27 8.62
CA ALA A 221 11.47 18.66 9.02
C ALA A 221 10.18 19.45 9.28
N LYS A 222 9.07 19.09 8.61
CA LYS A 222 7.72 19.64 8.90
C LYS A 222 7.21 19.16 10.26
N GLY A 223 7.66 17.98 10.69
CA GLY A 223 7.39 17.40 12.00
C GLY A 223 6.10 16.57 12.03
N HIS A 224 5.91 15.89 13.15
CA HIS A 224 4.83 14.91 13.31
C HIS A 224 3.42 15.53 13.31
N GLY A 225 3.26 16.85 13.49
CA GLY A 225 1.97 17.57 13.44
C GLY A 225 0.97 17.24 14.55
N SER A 226 1.15 16.13 15.29
CA SER A 226 0.23 15.76 16.37
C SER A 226 0.19 16.83 17.45
N SER A 227 -1.02 17.26 17.76
CA SER A 227 -1.27 18.17 18.87
C SER A 227 -2.36 17.56 19.74
N LEU A 228 -2.21 17.62 21.06
CA LEU A 228 -3.30 17.22 21.93
C LEU A 228 -4.56 18.05 21.65
N THR A 229 -4.46 19.25 21.06
CA THR A 229 -5.63 20.07 20.64
C THR A 229 -6.59 19.36 19.69
N SER A 230 -6.13 18.32 18.98
CA SER A 230 -6.98 17.53 18.09
C SER A 230 -7.90 16.55 18.84
N ILE A 231 -7.74 16.39 20.17
CA ILE A 231 -8.61 15.57 21.00
C ILE A 231 -9.79 16.44 21.47
N PRO A 232 -11.05 16.09 21.13
CA PRO A 232 -12.23 16.79 21.63
C PRO A 232 -12.31 16.77 23.17
N ASP A 233 -13.05 17.72 23.75
CA ASP A 233 -13.48 17.68 25.16
C ASP A 233 -12.40 17.80 26.27
N LEU A 234 -11.16 18.22 25.94
CA LEU A 234 -10.15 18.59 26.93
C LEU A 234 -10.03 20.12 27.09
N SER A 235 -10.07 20.61 28.32
CA SER A 235 -9.71 22.00 28.66
C SER A 235 -8.21 22.25 28.48
N GLU A 236 -7.79 23.51 28.35
CA GLU A 236 -6.36 23.86 28.26
C GLU A 236 -5.55 23.39 29.48
N GLU A 237 -6.17 23.45 30.67
CA GLU A 237 -5.55 22.98 31.91
C GLU A 237 -5.35 21.46 31.89
N GLN A 238 -6.36 20.70 31.45
CA GLN A 238 -6.25 19.25 31.30
C GLN A 238 -5.16 18.89 30.28
N ARG A 239 -5.11 19.57 29.13
CA ARG A 239 -4.07 19.37 28.12
C ARG A 239 -2.67 19.61 28.69
N SER A 240 -2.49 20.73 29.40
CA SER A 240 -1.21 21.08 30.04
C SER A 240 -0.80 20.04 31.08
N HIS A 241 -1.75 19.57 31.90
CA HIS A 241 -1.50 18.52 32.88
C HIS A 241 -1.09 17.19 32.21
N ILE A 242 -1.81 16.77 31.17
CA ILE A 242 -1.51 15.53 30.42
C ILE A 242 -0.14 15.61 29.76
N ILE A 243 0.21 16.73 29.12
CA ILE A 243 1.55 16.92 28.51
C ILE A 243 2.63 16.82 29.58
N SER A 244 2.44 17.50 30.72
CA SER A 244 3.39 17.48 31.83
C SER A 244 3.60 16.06 32.37
N ARG A 245 2.50 15.31 32.64
CA ARG A 245 2.57 13.91 33.06
C ARG A 245 3.21 13.01 32.00
N MET A 246 2.90 13.21 30.73
CA MET A 246 3.49 12.43 29.64
C MET A 246 5.00 12.68 29.49
N MET A 247 5.47 13.89 29.77
CA MET A 247 6.92 14.18 29.80
C MET A 247 7.59 13.63 31.06
N ALA A 248 6.90 13.61 32.20
CA ALA A 248 7.43 13.06 33.46
C ALA A 248 7.53 11.52 33.48
N THR A 249 6.81 10.82 32.59
CA THR A 249 6.78 9.36 32.52
C THR A 249 7.85 8.76 31.60
N LYS A 250 8.66 9.58 30.92
CA LYS A 250 9.67 9.10 29.97
C LYS A 250 10.90 10.00 29.91
N GLU A 251 12.02 9.39 29.54
CA GLU A 251 13.27 10.05 29.19
C GLU A 251 13.66 9.60 27.78
N LEU A 252 14.10 10.53 26.93
CA LEU A 252 14.65 10.17 25.63
C LEU A 252 16.05 9.59 25.84
N HIS A 253 16.23 8.30 25.55
CA HIS A 253 17.53 7.66 25.59
C HIS A 253 18.35 8.02 24.34
N LYS A 254 17.75 7.84 23.15
CA LYS A 254 18.35 8.23 21.87
C LYS A 254 17.28 8.44 20.80
N ARG A 255 17.68 9.11 19.71
CA ARG A 255 16.86 9.35 18.52
C ARG A 255 17.67 9.03 17.28
N GLU A 256 17.05 8.37 16.30
CA GLU A 256 17.67 8.00 15.03
C GLU A 256 16.76 8.35 13.86
N LEU A 257 17.37 8.60 12.69
CA LEU A 257 16.67 8.64 11.42
C LEU A 257 17.07 7.41 10.61
N TRP A 258 16.08 6.65 10.19
CA TRP A 258 16.24 5.46 9.36
C TRP A 258 15.63 5.71 8.00
N HIS A 259 16.30 5.26 6.94
CA HIS A 259 15.78 5.26 5.59
C HIS A 259 15.48 3.83 5.16
N LEU A 260 14.25 3.56 4.72
CA LEU A 260 13.86 2.27 4.17
C LEU A 260 14.53 2.10 2.80
N LEU A 261 15.37 1.08 2.67
CA LEU A 261 16.03 0.72 1.41
C LEU A 261 15.22 -0.32 0.63
N ASP A 262 14.67 -1.31 1.33
CA ASP A 262 13.88 -2.36 0.71
C ASP A 262 12.88 -3.00 1.69
N THR A 263 11.83 -3.63 1.15
CA THR A 263 10.77 -4.30 1.90
C THR A 263 10.08 -5.38 1.06
N THR A 264 9.43 -6.34 1.74
CA THR A 264 8.46 -7.28 1.14
C THR A 264 7.03 -6.78 1.18
N GLN A 265 6.80 -5.59 1.73
CA GLN A 265 5.50 -4.96 1.77
C GLN A 265 5.01 -4.67 0.35
N ASP A 266 3.76 -5.05 0.07
CA ASP A 266 3.09 -4.67 -1.17
C ASP A 266 2.59 -3.24 -0.98
N ARG A 267 3.04 -2.35 -1.86
CA ARG A 267 2.74 -0.92 -1.85
C ARG A 267 2.12 -0.50 -3.19
N THR A 268 1.57 -1.45 -3.95
CA THR A 268 1.08 -1.20 -5.32
C THR A 268 -0.05 -0.20 -5.37
N ASP A 269 -0.87 -0.13 -4.33
CA ASP A 269 -1.92 0.88 -4.14
C ASP A 269 -1.39 2.33 -4.15
N GLU A 270 -0.12 2.56 -3.83
CA GLU A 270 0.49 3.91 -3.89
C GLU A 270 0.75 4.40 -5.32
N ILE A 271 0.63 3.51 -6.30
CA ILE A 271 0.83 3.81 -7.72
C ILE A 271 -0.35 3.33 -8.57
N GLU A 272 -1.51 3.11 -7.93
CA GLU A 272 -2.75 2.83 -8.63
C GLU A 272 -3.26 4.08 -9.33
N GLY A 273 -3.85 3.85 -10.50
CA GLY A 273 -4.41 4.88 -11.35
C GLY A 273 -4.14 4.63 -12.82
N ILE A 274 -4.63 5.56 -13.64
CA ILE A 274 -4.32 5.63 -15.07
C ILE A 274 -3.29 6.72 -15.37
N TYR A 275 -2.27 6.36 -16.13
CA TYR A 275 -1.17 7.23 -16.51
C TYR A 275 -0.99 7.25 -18.03
N ALA A 276 -0.50 8.36 -18.57
CA ALA A 276 -0.19 8.52 -20.00
C ALA A 276 1.24 9.02 -20.23
N ILE A 277 1.81 8.74 -21.40
CA ILE A 277 3.08 9.33 -21.87
C ILE A 277 2.83 10.22 -23.08
N GLY A 278 3.39 11.44 -23.04
CA GLY A 278 3.61 12.27 -24.21
C GLY A 278 4.71 11.72 -25.11
N ARG A 279 4.37 10.98 -26.18
CA ARG A 279 5.36 10.56 -27.19
C ARG A 279 5.80 11.79 -28.00
N ASN A 280 6.93 12.42 -27.61
CA ASN A 280 7.74 13.44 -28.32
C ASN A 280 6.98 14.60 -29.00
N LYS A 281 7.37 15.86 -28.69
CA LYS A 281 7.16 17.20 -29.33
C LYS A 281 6.14 17.45 -30.48
N GLU A 282 5.68 16.45 -31.21
CA GLU A 282 4.63 16.48 -32.24
C GLU A 282 3.29 15.88 -31.77
N ARG A 283 3.23 15.29 -30.57
CA ARG A 283 1.97 14.87 -29.93
C ARG A 283 1.80 15.60 -28.61
N GLU A 284 1.37 16.87 -28.69
CA GLU A 284 0.76 17.53 -27.54
C GLU A 284 -0.49 16.75 -27.16
N PHE A 285 -0.44 16.04 -26.04
CA PHE A 285 -1.68 15.57 -25.43
C PHE A 285 -2.27 16.78 -24.70
N SER A 286 -3.16 17.52 -25.37
CA SER A 286 -4.30 18.06 -24.65
C SER A 286 -5.02 16.84 -24.08
N LYS A 287 -5.30 16.82 -22.76
CA LYS A 287 -6.22 15.89 -22.10
C LYS A 287 -7.29 15.46 -23.13
N PRO A 288 -7.20 14.26 -23.73
CA PRO A 288 -8.12 13.98 -24.81
C PRO A 288 -9.50 13.94 -24.15
N GLU A 289 -10.49 14.61 -24.75
CA GLU A 289 -11.85 14.66 -24.20
C GLU A 289 -12.45 13.25 -23.96
N ASN A 290 -11.79 12.21 -24.50
CA ASN A 290 -12.07 10.79 -24.40
C ASN A 290 -10.76 9.95 -24.48
N PHE A 291 -10.81 8.66 -24.13
CA PHE A 291 -9.69 7.70 -24.24
C PHE A 291 -9.43 7.19 -25.68
N SER A 292 -9.80 7.95 -26.71
CA SER A 292 -9.71 7.51 -28.13
C SER A 292 -8.28 7.51 -28.69
N ASN A 293 -7.34 8.20 -28.05
CA ASN A 293 -5.97 8.36 -28.54
C ASN A 293 -4.98 8.47 -27.37
N GLY A 294 -3.99 7.58 -27.32
CA GLY A 294 -2.94 7.68 -26.31
C GLY A 294 -2.14 6.41 -26.06
N TYR A 295 -1.14 6.54 -25.21
CA TYR A 295 -0.37 5.42 -24.69
C TYR A 295 -0.51 5.42 -23.18
N TYR A 296 -1.32 4.48 -22.68
CA TYR A 296 -1.77 4.44 -21.30
C TYR A 296 -1.12 3.29 -20.54
N LYS A 297 -0.86 3.52 -19.26
CA LYS A 297 -0.58 2.51 -18.26
C LYS A 297 -1.66 2.60 -17.19
N VAL A 298 -2.31 1.49 -16.90
CA VAL A 298 -3.34 1.38 -15.88
C VAL A 298 -2.86 0.39 -14.84
N ILE A 299 -2.89 0.76 -13.56
CA ILE A 299 -2.55 -0.12 -12.43
C ILE A 299 -3.71 -0.08 -11.45
N CYS A 300 -4.28 -1.22 -11.11
CA CYS A 300 -5.42 -1.34 -10.20
C CYS A 300 -5.46 -2.75 -9.60
N ASP A 301 -5.70 -2.89 -8.29
CA ASP A 301 -5.69 -4.15 -7.53
C ASP A 301 -4.49 -5.06 -7.88
N GLY A 302 -3.30 -4.45 -8.03
CA GLY A 302 -2.08 -5.19 -8.40
C GLY A 302 -2.08 -5.81 -9.81
N VAL A 303 -2.99 -5.41 -10.69
CA VAL A 303 -3.00 -5.76 -12.11
C VAL A 303 -2.61 -4.54 -12.93
N ARG A 304 -1.79 -4.75 -13.95
CA ARG A 304 -1.44 -3.70 -14.91
C ARG A 304 -1.96 -3.98 -16.31
N ARG A 305 -2.31 -2.92 -17.02
CA ARG A 305 -2.46 -2.90 -18.48
C ARG A 305 -1.66 -1.77 -19.08
N VAL A 306 -1.07 -2.03 -20.24
CA VAL A 306 -0.45 -1.02 -21.08
C VAL A 306 -1.14 -1.06 -22.44
N ILE A 307 -1.67 0.07 -22.88
CA ILE A 307 -2.57 0.18 -24.03
C ILE A 307 -2.10 1.31 -24.95
N ASP A 308 -1.88 1.00 -26.22
CA ASP A 308 -1.66 1.97 -27.30
C ASP A 308 -2.95 2.08 -28.12
N ILE A 309 -3.56 3.26 -28.13
CA ILE A 309 -4.82 3.56 -28.79
C ILE A 309 -4.60 4.66 -29.82
N LYS A 310 -5.15 4.47 -31.02
CA LYS A 310 -5.19 5.49 -32.06
C LYS A 310 -6.55 5.46 -32.74
N ASP A 311 -7.20 6.61 -32.84
CA ASP A 311 -8.50 6.77 -33.51
C ASP A 311 -9.56 5.77 -33.00
N GLY A 312 -9.57 5.52 -31.68
CA GLY A 312 -10.47 4.56 -31.02
C GLY A 312 -10.14 3.08 -31.27
N LYS A 313 -9.03 2.78 -31.94
CA LYS A 313 -8.56 1.40 -32.19
C LYS A 313 -7.34 1.09 -31.33
N ILE A 314 -7.37 -0.05 -30.65
CA ILE A 314 -6.22 -0.54 -29.90
C ILE A 314 -5.16 -1.06 -30.89
N ASN A 315 -4.02 -0.36 -30.98
CA ASN A 315 -2.86 -0.82 -31.73
C ASN A 315 -2.13 -1.95 -31.00
N SER A 316 -2.01 -1.83 -29.68
CA SER A 316 -1.41 -2.87 -28.83
C SER A 316 -1.96 -2.80 -27.42
N ILE A 317 -2.17 -3.96 -26.82
CA ILE A 317 -2.52 -4.09 -25.40
C ILE A 317 -1.78 -5.29 -24.82
N HIS A 318 -1.24 -5.15 -23.63
CA HIS A 318 -0.68 -6.25 -22.86
C HIS A 318 -0.82 -6.00 -21.36
N GLY A 319 -0.80 -7.07 -20.58
CA GLY A 319 -1.07 -6.95 -19.16
C GLY A 319 -0.68 -8.17 -18.34
N GLY A 320 -0.91 -8.04 -17.05
CA GLY A 320 -0.63 -9.06 -16.04
C GLY A 320 -0.36 -8.43 -14.67
N PRO A 321 0.13 -9.22 -13.71
CA PRO A 321 0.40 -8.72 -12.36
C PRO A 321 1.49 -7.65 -12.32
N ALA A 322 1.32 -6.67 -11.44
CA ALA A 322 2.34 -5.69 -11.06
C ALA A 322 2.46 -5.62 -9.54
N ARG A 323 3.69 -5.55 -9.02
CA ARG A 323 3.95 -5.41 -7.58
C ARG A 323 5.00 -4.35 -7.33
N PHE A 324 4.64 -3.31 -6.61
CA PHE A 324 5.52 -2.22 -6.20
C PHE A 324 5.80 -2.31 -4.71
N ASN A 325 7.03 -2.00 -4.31
CA ASN A 325 7.49 -2.09 -2.91
C ASN A 325 7.96 -0.74 -2.35
N GLY A 326 7.62 0.38 -3.00
CA GLY A 326 8.10 1.72 -2.63
C GLY A 326 9.32 2.22 -3.41
N SER A 327 10.05 1.34 -4.11
CA SER A 327 11.24 1.73 -4.89
C SER A 327 11.31 1.09 -6.28
N THR A 328 10.86 -0.15 -6.41
CA THR A 328 10.90 -0.94 -7.64
C THR A 328 9.55 -1.58 -7.91
N ILE A 329 9.20 -1.70 -9.19
CA ILE A 329 8.03 -2.44 -9.63
C ILE A 329 8.46 -3.69 -10.39
N ARG A 330 7.89 -4.83 -10.01
CA ARG A 330 7.99 -6.09 -10.73
C ARG A 330 6.74 -6.25 -11.58
N GLU A 331 6.95 -6.23 -12.88
CA GLU A 331 5.93 -6.19 -13.91
C GLU A 331 5.93 -7.53 -14.67
N GLN A 332 4.89 -8.35 -14.51
CA GLN A 332 4.72 -9.60 -15.23
C GLN A 332 3.72 -9.42 -16.38
N THR A 333 4.16 -9.76 -17.59
CA THR A 333 3.29 -9.84 -18.77
C THR A 333 2.87 -11.28 -18.94
N ASN A 334 1.56 -11.52 -18.94
CA ASN A 334 0.97 -12.85 -19.08
C ASN A 334 0.20 -13.00 -20.39
N HIS A 335 -0.29 -11.89 -20.96
CA HIS A 335 -1.11 -11.88 -22.18
C HIS A 335 -0.90 -10.59 -22.98
N GLY A 336 -1.30 -10.61 -24.25
CA GLY A 336 -1.27 -9.44 -25.11
C GLY A 336 -2.03 -9.61 -26.43
N SER A 337 -2.22 -8.52 -27.17
CA SER A 337 -2.89 -8.56 -28.48
C SER A 337 -1.95 -8.88 -29.64
N ASN A 338 -0.64 -8.62 -29.52
CA ASN A 338 0.33 -8.88 -30.57
C ASN A 338 0.89 -10.31 -30.49
N PRO A 339 0.61 -11.20 -31.47
CA PRO A 339 1.07 -12.58 -31.46
C PRO A 339 2.59 -12.74 -31.38
N GLU A 340 3.35 -11.82 -31.99
CA GLU A 340 4.82 -11.86 -31.98
C GLU A 340 5.39 -11.69 -30.57
N TRP A 341 4.63 -11.07 -29.66
CA TRP A 341 5.01 -10.85 -28.27
C TRP A 341 4.47 -11.94 -27.33
N LEU A 342 3.74 -12.94 -27.83
CA LEU A 342 3.24 -14.02 -26.98
C LEU A 342 4.27 -15.12 -26.76
N ALA A 343 5.26 -15.23 -27.65
CA ALA A 343 6.36 -16.18 -27.49
C ALA A 343 7.13 -15.94 -26.18
N GLY A 344 7.24 -17.00 -25.37
CA GLY A 344 8.01 -16.99 -24.12
C GLY A 344 7.32 -16.32 -22.94
N LEU A 345 6.00 -16.11 -22.98
CA LEU A 345 5.22 -15.72 -21.80
C LEU A 345 5.08 -16.87 -20.79
N PRO A 346 4.94 -16.58 -19.48
CA PRO A 346 4.93 -15.25 -18.87
C PRO A 346 6.34 -14.64 -18.81
N ARG A 347 6.44 -13.32 -18.97
CA ARG A 347 7.71 -12.57 -18.89
C ARG A 347 7.68 -11.57 -17.75
N THR A 348 8.70 -11.58 -16.90
CA THR A 348 8.82 -10.60 -15.81
C THR A 348 9.94 -9.63 -16.08
N ARG A 349 9.69 -8.34 -15.82
CA ARG A 349 10.67 -7.27 -15.87
C ARG A 349 10.59 -6.47 -14.58
N THR A 350 11.73 -5.96 -14.12
CA THR A 350 11.80 -5.12 -12.92
C THR A 350 12.31 -3.74 -13.30
N TYR A 351 11.69 -2.69 -12.75
CA TYR A 351 12.06 -1.30 -13.00
C TYR A 351 12.18 -0.54 -11.69
N THR A 352 12.98 0.54 -11.68
CA THR A 352 12.86 1.55 -10.62
C THR A 352 11.66 2.44 -10.89
N ILE A 353 10.95 2.82 -9.83
CA ILE A 353 9.80 3.72 -9.87
C ILE A 353 10.00 4.80 -8.82
N LYS A 354 9.81 6.05 -9.24
CA LYS A 354 9.78 7.20 -8.34
C LYS A 354 8.48 7.97 -8.57
N PRO A 355 7.46 7.76 -7.72
CA PRO A 355 6.29 8.60 -7.70
C PRO A 355 6.67 10.01 -7.26
N LYS A 356 6.14 11.02 -7.92
CA LYS A 356 6.29 12.42 -7.53
C LYS A 356 5.12 13.22 -8.08
N ASP A 357 4.32 13.81 -7.19
CA ASP A 357 3.12 14.56 -7.58
C ASP A 357 2.21 13.67 -8.47
N ASP A 358 1.88 14.13 -9.67
CA ASP A 358 1.13 13.39 -10.70
C ASP A 358 2.03 12.58 -11.64
N GLN A 359 3.29 12.31 -11.29
CA GLN A 359 4.25 11.65 -12.18
C GLN A 359 4.79 10.33 -11.62
N LEU A 360 4.92 9.36 -12.52
CA LEU A 360 5.58 8.09 -12.28
C LEU A 360 6.84 8.02 -13.16
N HIS A 361 8.01 8.29 -12.55
CA HIS A 361 9.28 8.15 -13.27
C HIS A 361 9.76 6.69 -13.22
N GLN A 362 9.76 6.02 -14.37
CA GLN A 362 10.15 4.63 -14.55
C GLN A 362 11.47 4.52 -15.29
N ARG A 363 12.43 3.79 -14.71
CA ARG A 363 13.71 3.51 -15.38
C ARG A 363 14.07 2.03 -15.38
N GLY A 364 14.65 1.62 -16.49
CA GLY A 364 15.26 0.31 -16.67
C GLY A 364 16.41 0.07 -15.71
N ILE A 365 16.55 -1.18 -15.29
CA ILE A 365 17.67 -1.70 -14.50
C ILE A 365 17.98 -3.12 -14.96
N GLU A 366 19.09 -3.70 -14.50
CA GLU A 366 19.39 -5.12 -14.71
C GLU A 366 18.18 -5.99 -14.37
N GLY A 367 17.76 -6.84 -15.31
CA GLY A 367 16.51 -7.61 -15.20
C GLY A 367 15.27 -6.95 -15.85
N SER A 368 15.39 -5.76 -16.41
CA SER A 368 14.39 -5.16 -17.33
C SER A 368 14.40 -5.80 -18.72
N GLY A 369 15.38 -6.65 -19.03
CA GLY A 369 15.57 -7.27 -20.34
C GLY A 369 15.87 -6.21 -21.40
N ALA A 370 15.17 -6.27 -22.55
CA ALA A 370 15.34 -5.29 -23.63
C ALA A 370 15.08 -3.81 -23.23
N ASN A 371 14.55 -3.57 -22.02
CA ASN A 371 14.22 -2.24 -21.51
C ASN A 371 15.24 -1.74 -20.45
N GLU A 372 16.45 -2.29 -20.37
CA GLU A 372 17.47 -1.85 -19.40
C GLU A 372 17.84 -0.36 -19.53
N ASN A 373 17.79 0.20 -20.74
CA ASN A 373 18.03 1.63 -20.98
C ASN A 373 16.73 2.47 -21.02
N LEU A 374 15.61 1.92 -20.57
CA LEU A 374 14.32 2.63 -20.56
C LEU A 374 14.40 3.82 -19.59
N ASP A 375 13.91 4.97 -20.03
CA ASP A 375 13.70 6.14 -19.18
C ASP A 375 12.39 6.81 -19.62
N GLN A 376 11.37 6.74 -18.78
CA GLN A 376 10.01 7.17 -19.09
C GLN A 376 9.37 7.87 -17.90
N THR A 377 8.75 9.02 -18.15
CA THR A 377 7.89 9.70 -17.17
C THR A 377 6.46 9.58 -17.60
N TRP A 378 5.65 8.86 -16.82
CA TRP A 378 4.22 8.79 -17.01
C TRP A 378 3.53 9.87 -16.17
N THR A 379 2.49 10.49 -16.72
CA THR A 379 1.68 11.49 -16.02
C THR A 379 0.32 10.88 -15.71
N GLN A 380 -0.07 10.89 -14.44
CA GLN A 380 -1.37 10.44 -13.96
C GLN A 380 -2.44 11.35 -14.57
N LEU A 381 -3.50 10.74 -15.09
CA LEU A 381 -4.69 11.49 -15.47
C LEU A 381 -5.48 11.84 -14.21
N GLU A 382 -6.42 12.78 -14.32
CA GLU A 382 -7.19 13.25 -13.16
C GLU A 382 -7.77 12.08 -12.34
N PRO A 383 -7.30 11.91 -11.08
CA PRO A 383 -7.80 10.86 -10.21
C PRO A 383 -9.29 11.07 -9.94
N ALA A 384 -10.04 9.98 -9.85
CA ALA A 384 -11.42 10.02 -9.39
C ALA A 384 -11.70 8.77 -8.56
N GLU A 385 -12.12 8.93 -7.32
CA GLU A 385 -12.35 7.76 -6.46
C GLU A 385 -13.80 7.29 -6.57
N SER A 386 -13.97 5.97 -6.61
CA SER A 386 -15.28 5.33 -6.63
C SER A 386 -15.28 4.02 -5.86
N ASP A 387 -16.35 3.74 -5.13
CA ASP A 387 -16.47 2.49 -4.34
C ASP A 387 -16.57 1.21 -5.20
N ILE A 388 -16.70 1.35 -6.53
CA ILE A 388 -16.77 0.24 -7.49
C ILE A 388 -15.42 -0.10 -8.13
N GLU A 389 -14.36 0.64 -7.81
CA GLU A 389 -13.04 0.40 -8.38
C GLU A 389 -12.49 -0.98 -8.03
N GLY A 390 -11.69 -1.48 -8.97
CA GLY A 390 -11.02 -2.76 -8.83
C GLY A 390 -10.91 -3.52 -10.14
N VAL A 391 -10.36 -4.72 -10.00
CA VAL A 391 -10.29 -5.70 -11.07
C VAL A 391 -11.38 -6.74 -10.87
N TRP A 392 -12.22 -6.89 -11.88
CA TRP A 392 -13.45 -7.66 -11.85
C TRP A 392 -13.43 -8.74 -12.93
N GLN A 393 -14.03 -9.89 -12.67
CA GLN A 393 -14.10 -11.02 -13.59
C GLN A 393 -15.52 -11.55 -13.72
N THR A 394 -15.90 -11.91 -14.94
CA THR A 394 -17.14 -12.64 -15.22
C THR A 394 -16.89 -13.73 -16.26
N ARG A 395 -17.87 -14.61 -16.45
CA ARG A 395 -17.88 -15.59 -17.55
C ARG A 395 -18.86 -15.15 -18.62
N THR A 396 -18.43 -15.15 -19.87
CA THR A 396 -19.30 -14.92 -21.02
C THR A 396 -20.25 -16.11 -21.21
N ILE A 397 -21.24 -15.94 -22.11
CA ILE A 397 -22.18 -17.02 -22.45
C ILE A 397 -21.47 -18.23 -23.07
N ASP A 398 -20.37 -17.97 -23.79
CA ASP A 398 -19.53 -18.99 -24.43
C ASP A 398 -18.54 -19.64 -23.45
N GLY A 399 -18.50 -19.16 -22.20
CA GLY A 399 -17.70 -19.73 -21.10
C GLY A 399 -16.34 -19.07 -20.89
N ASP A 400 -15.96 -18.13 -21.76
CA ASP A 400 -14.72 -17.37 -21.67
C ASP A 400 -14.69 -16.48 -20.42
N VAL A 401 -13.48 -16.22 -19.91
CA VAL A 401 -13.30 -15.33 -18.76
C VAL A 401 -13.01 -13.91 -19.26
N SER A 402 -13.94 -13.00 -18.98
CA SER A 402 -13.72 -11.57 -19.18
C SER A 402 -13.17 -10.94 -17.91
N THR A 403 -12.12 -10.13 -18.04
CA THR A 403 -11.55 -9.35 -16.94
C THR A 403 -11.71 -7.86 -17.22
N LYS A 404 -12.38 -7.13 -16.32
CA LYS A 404 -12.62 -5.68 -16.37
C LYS A 404 -11.75 -4.97 -15.32
N ILE A 405 -11.13 -3.87 -15.70
CA ILE A 405 -10.53 -2.90 -14.76
C ILE A 405 -11.45 -1.68 -14.72
N ILE A 406 -11.76 -1.19 -13.53
CA ILE A 406 -12.45 0.09 -13.27
C ILE A 406 -11.57 0.87 -12.29
N ILE A 407 -11.09 2.05 -12.70
CA ILE A 407 -10.29 2.95 -11.85
C ILE A 407 -10.32 4.37 -12.39
N ASP A 408 -10.29 5.36 -11.51
CA ASP A 408 -10.42 6.77 -11.84
C ASP A 408 -11.72 7.04 -12.58
N ASN A 409 -11.64 7.44 -13.85
CA ASN A 409 -12.78 7.55 -14.75
C ASN A 409 -12.64 6.59 -15.94
N PHE A 410 -11.80 5.56 -15.82
CA PHE A 410 -11.45 4.64 -16.89
C PHE A 410 -12.02 3.25 -16.64
N TRP A 411 -12.48 2.60 -17.71
CA TRP A 411 -12.77 1.18 -17.69
C TRP A 411 -12.20 0.48 -18.94
N ASN A 412 -11.79 -0.77 -18.76
CA ASN A 412 -11.42 -1.63 -19.88
C ASN A 412 -11.63 -3.09 -19.52
N TRP A 413 -12.41 -3.83 -20.33
CA TRP A 413 -12.47 -5.27 -20.26
C TRP A 413 -11.73 -5.94 -21.42
N ILE A 414 -11.20 -7.14 -21.16
CA ILE A 414 -10.57 -8.01 -22.16
C ILE A 414 -11.07 -9.44 -21.99
N ILE A 415 -11.04 -10.20 -23.08
CA ILE A 415 -11.08 -11.66 -23.07
C ILE A 415 -9.70 -12.17 -23.52
N VAL A 416 -9.18 -13.14 -22.80
CA VAL A 416 -7.88 -13.77 -23.10
C VAL A 416 -8.13 -15.24 -23.40
N ASP A 417 -7.67 -15.69 -24.57
CA ASP A 417 -7.61 -17.10 -24.90
C ASP A 417 -6.56 -17.79 -23.99
N PRO A 418 -6.97 -18.75 -23.15
CA PRO A 418 -6.08 -19.40 -22.19
C PRO A 418 -5.03 -20.32 -22.85
N GLU A 419 -5.25 -20.76 -24.09
CA GLU A 419 -4.30 -21.61 -24.82
C GLU A 419 -3.16 -20.80 -25.43
N THR A 420 -3.48 -19.63 -25.97
CA THR A 420 -2.51 -18.79 -26.69
C THR A 420 -2.01 -17.59 -25.91
N ASN A 421 -2.67 -17.23 -24.79
CA ASN A 421 -2.51 -15.97 -24.07
C ASN A 421 -2.81 -14.72 -24.91
N ARG A 422 -3.49 -14.88 -26.05
CA ARG A 422 -3.88 -13.78 -26.92
C ARG A 422 -5.11 -13.09 -26.36
N ILE A 423 -5.10 -11.76 -26.36
CA ILE A 423 -6.33 -10.98 -26.17
C ILE A 423 -7.14 -11.08 -27.46
N THR A 424 -8.31 -11.71 -27.36
CA THR A 424 -9.21 -11.93 -28.51
C THR A 424 -10.21 -10.78 -28.66
N GLU A 425 -10.65 -10.22 -27.54
CA GLU A 425 -11.60 -9.10 -27.49
C GLU A 425 -11.18 -8.09 -26.43
N ALA A 426 -11.44 -6.80 -26.70
CA ALA A 426 -11.30 -5.74 -25.71
C ALA A 426 -12.17 -4.54 -26.05
N LEU A 427 -12.71 -3.91 -25.00
CA LEU A 427 -13.47 -2.67 -25.10
C LEU A 427 -13.11 -1.77 -23.92
N GLY A 428 -13.19 -0.46 -24.09
CA GLY A 428 -13.02 0.46 -22.98
C GLY A 428 -13.36 1.90 -23.31
N GLY A 429 -13.21 2.73 -22.30
CA GLY A 429 -13.47 4.17 -22.39
C GLY A 429 -13.63 4.78 -21.01
N SER A 430 -14.47 5.80 -20.95
CA SER A 430 -14.71 6.55 -19.73
C SER A 430 -15.94 6.03 -18.98
N TYR A 431 -15.99 6.25 -17.67
CA TYR A 431 -17.20 5.99 -16.88
C TYR A 431 -17.55 7.14 -15.95
N THR A 432 -18.80 7.16 -15.49
CA THR A 432 -19.25 7.98 -14.35
C THR A 432 -20.02 7.11 -13.36
N PHE A 433 -19.92 7.43 -12.07
CA PHE A 433 -20.67 6.77 -11.00
C PHE A 433 -21.12 7.79 -9.95
N ASP A 434 -22.41 7.82 -9.64
CA ASP A 434 -23.01 8.75 -8.67
C ASP A 434 -23.35 8.11 -7.32
N GLY A 435 -22.87 6.89 -7.06
CA GLY A 435 -23.21 6.10 -5.88
C GLY A 435 -24.32 5.06 -6.12
N GLU A 436 -25.06 5.18 -7.21
CA GLU A 436 -26.06 4.20 -7.61
C GLU A 436 -26.02 3.88 -9.10
N THR A 437 -25.91 4.90 -9.94
CA THR A 437 -25.93 4.82 -11.40
C THR A 437 -24.51 4.77 -11.94
N TYR A 438 -24.21 3.72 -12.68
CA TYR A 438 -22.97 3.53 -13.42
C TYR A 438 -23.22 3.71 -14.91
N THR A 439 -22.46 4.60 -15.55
CA THR A 439 -22.55 4.84 -16.99
C THR A 439 -21.18 4.67 -17.63
N GLU A 440 -21.04 3.71 -18.52
CA GLU A 440 -19.86 3.51 -19.36
C GLU A 440 -20.06 4.18 -20.73
N ARG A 441 -19.10 4.97 -21.17
CA ARG A 441 -19.01 5.45 -22.55
C ARG A 441 -17.92 4.68 -23.27
N THR A 442 -18.28 4.01 -24.35
CA THR A 442 -17.34 3.27 -25.20
C THR A 442 -16.54 4.22 -26.07
N GLU A 443 -15.21 4.19 -25.98
CA GLU A 443 -14.34 5.14 -26.68
C GLU A 443 -13.23 4.48 -27.47
N PHE A 444 -12.94 3.20 -27.17
CA PHE A 444 -12.02 2.40 -27.95
C PHE A 444 -12.34 0.91 -27.91
N HIS A 445 -11.89 0.19 -28.93
CA HIS A 445 -12.04 -1.25 -29.02
C HIS A 445 -10.82 -1.93 -29.66
N LEU A 446 -10.66 -3.23 -29.43
CA LEU A 446 -9.74 -4.05 -30.21
C LEU A 446 -10.36 -4.34 -31.58
N SER A 447 -9.62 -4.01 -32.64
CA SER A 447 -10.01 -4.30 -34.02
C SER A 447 -9.09 -5.37 -34.57
N ASN A 448 -9.60 -6.58 -34.72
CA ASN A 448 -8.95 -7.67 -35.43
C ASN A 448 -9.74 -7.97 -36.72
N GLU A 449 -9.17 -8.71 -37.67
CA GLU A 449 -9.88 -9.10 -38.91
C GLU A 449 -11.23 -9.79 -38.63
N ASP A 450 -11.33 -10.49 -37.50
CA ASP A 450 -12.52 -11.23 -37.07
C ASP A 450 -13.45 -10.45 -36.12
N SER A 451 -13.08 -9.24 -35.68
CA SER A 451 -13.88 -8.46 -34.73
C SER A 451 -14.84 -7.54 -35.47
N PRO A 452 -16.14 -7.51 -35.12
CA PRO A 452 -17.08 -6.55 -35.72
C PRO A 452 -16.65 -5.12 -35.41
N GLU A 453 -16.82 -4.18 -36.35
CA GLU A 453 -16.67 -2.76 -36.02
C GLU A 453 -17.71 -2.38 -34.97
N ILE A 454 -17.24 -1.72 -33.91
CA ILE A 454 -18.06 -1.25 -32.80
C ILE A 454 -18.23 0.26 -32.96
N GLU A 455 -19.47 0.71 -32.94
CA GLU A 455 -19.77 2.13 -32.91
C GLU A 455 -19.28 2.74 -31.58
N LEU A 456 -18.47 3.79 -31.68
CA LEU A 456 -17.90 4.50 -30.54
C LEU A 456 -18.84 5.61 -30.08
N GLY A 457 -18.69 6.02 -28.82
CA GLY A 457 -19.53 7.01 -28.16
C GLY A 457 -20.83 6.44 -27.58
N ILE A 458 -21.05 5.13 -27.69
CA ILE A 458 -22.19 4.45 -27.08
C ILE A 458 -22.10 4.55 -25.56
N GLU A 459 -23.19 5.00 -24.94
CA GLU A 459 -23.37 4.97 -23.49
C GLU A 459 -24.15 3.72 -23.07
N TRP A 460 -23.64 3.03 -22.07
CA TRP A 460 -24.29 1.92 -21.40
C TRP A 460 -24.51 2.28 -19.94
N LYS A 461 -25.77 2.21 -19.49
CA LYS A 461 -26.19 2.72 -18.18
C LYS A 461 -26.88 1.64 -17.36
N VAL A 462 -26.46 1.48 -16.11
CA VAL A 462 -26.97 0.49 -15.16
C VAL A 462 -26.97 1.02 -13.73
N THR A 463 -27.71 0.36 -12.85
CA THR A 463 -27.47 0.48 -11.41
C THR A 463 -26.32 -0.44 -11.02
N ALA A 464 -25.32 0.06 -10.28
CA ALA A 464 -24.19 -0.73 -9.79
C ALA A 464 -24.16 -0.76 -8.26
N LYS A 465 -23.92 -1.95 -7.68
CA LYS A 465 -23.70 -2.12 -6.23
C LYS A 465 -22.63 -3.16 -5.96
N VAL A 466 -21.68 -2.83 -5.07
CA VAL A 466 -20.72 -3.78 -4.53
C VAL A 466 -21.32 -4.50 -3.32
N ARG A 467 -21.20 -5.84 -3.28
CA ARG A 467 -21.58 -6.69 -2.15
C ARG A 467 -20.49 -7.71 -1.89
N GLY A 468 -19.69 -7.48 -0.85
CA GLY A 468 -18.52 -8.31 -0.58
C GLY A 468 -17.55 -8.28 -1.76
N ASN A 469 -17.30 -9.43 -2.38
CA ASN A 469 -16.42 -9.55 -3.55
C ASN A 469 -17.17 -9.49 -4.90
N GLN A 470 -18.44 -9.05 -4.93
CA GLN A 470 -19.24 -8.98 -6.15
C GLN A 470 -19.59 -7.55 -6.51
N LEU A 471 -19.43 -7.19 -7.78
CA LEU A 471 -20.00 -6.01 -8.40
C LEU A 471 -21.22 -6.45 -9.20
N ILE A 472 -22.39 -5.92 -8.84
CA ILE A 472 -23.67 -6.30 -9.43
C ILE A 472 -24.18 -5.12 -10.25
N HIS A 473 -24.30 -5.32 -11.56
CA HIS A 473 -24.96 -4.41 -12.47
C HIS A 473 -26.40 -4.85 -12.72
N ARG A 474 -27.32 -3.90 -12.76
CA ARG A 474 -28.72 -4.12 -13.12
C ARG A 474 -29.14 -3.11 -14.16
N GLY A 475 -29.53 -3.58 -15.32
CA GLY A 475 -30.03 -2.75 -16.42
C GLY A 475 -31.44 -3.15 -16.82
N ARG A 476 -32.14 -2.22 -17.46
CA ARG A 476 -33.41 -2.50 -18.16
C ARG A 476 -33.15 -2.61 -19.64
N TYR A 477 -33.88 -3.52 -20.28
CA TYR A 477 -33.74 -3.74 -21.72
C TYR A 477 -34.10 -2.49 -22.55
N ASP A 478 -35.13 -1.75 -22.15
CA ASP A 478 -35.63 -0.57 -22.87
C ASP A 478 -34.62 0.60 -22.92
N ASP A 479 -33.67 0.61 -21.99
CA ASP A 479 -32.65 1.66 -21.85
C ASP A 479 -31.39 1.36 -22.68
N LEU A 480 -31.34 0.22 -23.38
CA LEU A 480 -30.21 -0.16 -24.22
C LEU A 480 -30.26 0.51 -25.62
N PRO A 481 -29.12 0.98 -26.15
CA PRO A 481 -28.97 1.31 -27.56
C PRO A 481 -29.38 0.14 -28.47
N GLU A 482 -29.99 0.43 -29.63
CA GLU A 482 -30.51 -0.59 -30.57
C GLU A 482 -29.46 -1.63 -30.99
N THR A 483 -28.19 -1.22 -31.06
CA THR A 483 -27.03 -2.07 -31.39
C THR A 483 -26.69 -3.10 -30.30
N LEU A 484 -27.08 -2.84 -29.05
CA LEU A 484 -26.85 -3.72 -27.89
C LEU A 484 -28.07 -4.59 -27.55
N LYS A 485 -29.26 -4.24 -28.05
CA LYS A 485 -30.50 -5.01 -27.83
C LYS A 485 -30.42 -6.46 -28.31
N ARG A 486 -29.58 -6.78 -29.31
CA ARG A 486 -29.39 -8.15 -29.81
C ARG A 486 -28.74 -9.12 -28.80
N PHE A 487 -28.21 -8.62 -27.69
CA PHE A 487 -27.50 -9.44 -26.70
C PHE A 487 -28.31 -9.72 -25.42
N TYR A 488 -29.46 -9.07 -25.23
CA TYR A 488 -30.27 -9.18 -23.99
C TYR A 488 -31.76 -9.14 -24.34
N ASP A 489 -32.61 -9.94 -23.70
CA ASP A 489 -34.05 -10.05 -24.04
C ASP A 489 -35.00 -9.60 -22.90
N SER A 490 -34.44 -9.06 -21.79
CA SER A 490 -35.18 -8.58 -20.61
C SER A 490 -34.32 -7.71 -19.70
N ASP A 491 -34.90 -7.18 -18.61
CA ASP A 491 -34.13 -6.73 -17.44
C ASP A 491 -33.05 -7.76 -17.11
N PHE A 492 -31.81 -7.30 -16.98
CA PHE A 492 -30.66 -8.18 -16.82
C PHE A 492 -29.90 -7.86 -15.53
N VAL A 493 -29.25 -8.90 -15.00
CA VAL A 493 -28.35 -8.78 -13.86
C VAL A 493 -27.01 -9.37 -14.28
N GLU A 494 -25.99 -8.52 -14.34
CA GLU A 494 -24.63 -8.93 -14.60
C GLU A 494 -23.86 -8.93 -13.28
N VAL A 495 -23.18 -10.03 -12.99
CA VAL A 495 -22.44 -10.20 -11.74
C VAL A 495 -20.97 -10.40 -12.08
N TRP A 496 -20.15 -9.47 -11.63
CA TRP A 496 -18.70 -9.60 -11.67
C TRP A 496 -18.17 -9.96 -10.29
N THR A 497 -17.13 -10.78 -10.26
CA THR A 497 -16.43 -11.18 -9.02
C THR A 497 -15.04 -10.55 -9.01
N ARG A 498 -14.60 -10.00 -7.87
CA ARG A 498 -13.27 -9.42 -7.73
C ARG A 498 -12.20 -10.46 -8.10
N ALA A 499 -11.26 -10.08 -8.96
CA ALA A 499 -10.14 -10.93 -9.33
C ALA A 499 -9.27 -11.19 -8.09
N LYS A 500 -8.79 -12.43 -7.93
CA LYS A 500 -7.97 -12.84 -6.79
C LYS A 500 -6.48 -12.80 -7.11
#